data_AF-A0A343IRL2-F1
#
_entry.id   AF-A0A343IRL2-F1
#
_cell.length_a   1.000
_cell.length_b   1.000
_cell.length_c   1.000
_cell.angle_alpha   90.00
_cell.angle_beta   90.00
_cell.angle_gamma   90.00
#
_symmetry.space_group_name_H-M   'P 1'
#
loop_
_entity.id
_entity.type
_entity.pdbx_description
1 polymer ?
#
loop_
_entity_poly.entity_id
_entity_poly.type
_entity_poly.pdbx_seq_one_letter_code
_entity_poly.pdbx_strand_id
1 'polypeptide(L)'
;MTEIPEPLKVYQTIAEFANRQGVLDQKTQELISLAVAVTTRCDGCISIHSQAALKAGASREEIAAALAVAVSLNAGAAVVYSSHVMEAINQ
;
A
#
# COMPACT_ATOMS: atom_id res chain seq x y z
N MET A 1 4.20 -20.19 -17.52
CA MET A 1 3.56 -19.10 -16.74
C MET A 1 3.33 -17.91 -17.69
N THR A 2 2.68 -18.15 -18.84
CA THR A 2 2.94 -17.35 -20.06
C THR A 2 1.67 -16.97 -20.86
N GLU A 3 0.48 -16.96 -20.25
CA GLU A 3 -0.77 -16.74 -20.98
C GLU A 3 -1.70 -15.67 -20.38
N ILE A 4 -1.15 -14.61 -19.77
CA ILE A 4 -2.00 -13.46 -19.35
C ILE A 4 -1.46 -12.11 -19.89
N PRO A 5 -1.49 -11.87 -21.22
CA PRO A 5 -0.93 -10.65 -21.82
C PRO A 5 -1.82 -9.41 -21.59
N GLU A 6 -3.15 -9.57 -21.64
CA GLU A 6 -4.08 -8.44 -21.61
C GLU A 6 -4.22 -7.83 -20.19
N PRO A 7 -4.51 -8.60 -19.12
CA PRO A 7 -4.50 -8.05 -17.76
C PRO A 7 -3.15 -7.44 -17.35
N LEU A 8 -2.02 -8.01 -17.80
CA LEU A 8 -0.70 -7.45 -17.53
C LEU A 8 -0.54 -6.06 -18.19
N LYS A 9 -0.98 -5.91 -19.44
CA LYS A 9 -0.95 -4.62 -20.14
C LYS A 9 -1.84 -3.57 -19.48
N VAL A 10 -3.02 -3.97 -19.00
CA VAL A 10 -3.92 -3.09 -18.23
C VAL A 10 -3.24 -2.63 -16.94
N TYR A 11 -2.66 -3.57 -16.18
CA TYR A 11 -1.91 -3.25 -14.97
C TYR A 11 -0.75 -2.29 -15.24
N GLN A 12 0.05 -2.52 -16.28
CA GLN A 12 1.14 -1.64 -16.68
C GLN A 12 0.64 -0.22 -16.99
N THR A 13 -0.49 -0.11 -17.69
CA THR A 13 -1.10 1.19 -18.00
C THR A 13 -1.52 1.95 -16.73
N ILE A 14 -2.09 1.25 -15.74
CA ILE A 14 -2.46 1.84 -14.45
C ILE A 14 -1.21 2.28 -13.68
N ALA A 15 -0.18 1.44 -13.63
CA ALA A 15 1.07 1.74 -12.94
C ALA A 15 1.79 2.95 -13.55
N GLU A 16 1.83 3.06 -14.89
CA GLU A 16 2.37 4.23 -15.57
C GLU A 16 1.58 5.49 -15.24
N PHE A 17 0.25 5.41 -15.20
CA PHE A 17 -0.59 6.54 -14.84
C PHE A 17 -0.36 7.02 -13.40
N ALA A 18 -0.21 6.09 -12.46
CA ALA A 18 0.12 6.41 -11.07
C ALA A 18 1.45 7.19 -10.95
N ASN A 19 2.45 6.81 -11.75
CA ASN A 19 3.77 7.44 -11.74
C ASN A 19 3.84 8.78 -12.52
N ARG A 20 2.94 9.00 -13.49
CA ARG A 20 3.01 10.13 -14.45
C ARG A 20 2.54 11.47 -13.90
N GLN A 21 1.79 11.50 -12.81
CA GLN A 21 1.06 12.72 -12.44
C GLN A 21 1.96 13.83 -11.88
N GLY A 22 3.18 13.53 -11.42
CA GLY A 22 4.14 14.54 -10.94
C GLY A 22 3.69 15.38 -9.73
N VAL A 23 2.43 15.24 -9.30
CA VAL A 23 1.83 15.91 -8.15
C VAL A 23 2.46 15.44 -6.85
N LEU A 24 2.76 14.14 -6.76
CA LEU A 24 3.50 13.54 -5.67
C LEU A 24 4.92 13.24 -6.14
N ASP A 25 5.92 13.63 -5.33
CA ASP A 25 7.29 13.20 -5.56
C ASP A 25 7.44 11.68 -5.35
N GLN A 26 8.53 11.12 -5.90
CA GLN A 26 8.74 9.67 -5.87
C GLN A 26 8.84 9.12 -4.44
N LYS A 27 9.44 9.88 -3.51
CA LYS A 27 9.52 9.50 -2.10
C LYS A 27 8.12 9.32 -1.50
N THR A 28 7.24 10.28 -1.73
CA THR A 28 5.87 10.27 -1.23
C THR A 28 5.06 9.12 -1.83
N GLN A 29 5.20 8.88 -3.14
CA GLN A 29 4.54 7.75 -3.80
C GLN A 29 4.97 6.41 -3.19
N GLU A 30 6.26 6.22 -2.95
CA GLU A 30 6.78 4.96 -2.38
C GLU A 30 6.39 4.76 -0.91
N LEU A 31 6.30 5.83 -0.12
CA LEU A 31 5.78 5.75 1.25
C LEU A 31 4.30 5.33 1.27
N ILE A 32 3.48 5.84 0.35
CA ILE A 32 2.09 5.40 0.17
C ILE A 32 2.06 3.92 -0.26
N SER A 33 2.86 3.55 -1.25
CA SER A 33 2.96 2.16 -1.73
C SER A 33 3.33 1.19 -0.61
N LEU A 34 4.26 1.55 0.28
CA LEU A 34 4.61 0.76 1.45
C LEU A 34 3.44 0.58 2.43
N ALA A 35 2.71 1.66 2.74
CA ALA A 35 1.53 1.61 3.60
C ALA A 35 0.43 0.69 3.00
N VAL A 36 0.23 0.75 1.68
CA VAL A 36 -0.72 -0.13 0.96
C VAL A 36 -0.21 -1.57 0.91
N ALA A 37 1.09 -1.79 0.70
CA ALA A 37 1.68 -3.12 0.60
C ALA A 37 1.52 -3.92 1.91
N VAL A 38 1.72 -3.29 3.07
CA VAL A 38 1.49 -3.97 4.37
C VAL A 38 0.01 -4.21 4.64
N THR A 39 -0.87 -3.28 4.24
CA THR A 39 -2.33 -3.44 4.40
C THR A 39 -2.88 -4.58 3.54
N THR A 40 -2.37 -4.72 2.31
CA THR A 40 -2.75 -5.77 1.36
C THR A 40 -1.95 -7.07 1.53
N ARG A 41 -0.96 -7.08 2.44
CA ARG A 41 -0.11 -8.23 2.78
C ARG A 41 0.64 -8.80 1.56
N CYS A 42 1.16 -7.91 0.71
CA CYS A 42 1.89 -8.27 -0.50
C CYS A 42 3.41 -8.29 -0.26
N ASP A 43 4.00 -9.46 0.01
CA ASP A 43 5.44 -9.60 0.29
C ASP A 43 6.34 -9.09 -0.84
N GLY A 44 5.97 -9.38 -2.09
CA GLY A 44 6.69 -8.88 -3.26
C GLY A 44 6.67 -7.36 -3.35
N CYS A 45 5.52 -6.74 -3.06
CA CYS A 45 5.35 -5.30 -3.03
C CYS A 45 6.17 -4.67 -1.90
N ILE A 46 6.18 -5.28 -0.70
CA ILE A 46 6.99 -4.80 0.43
C ILE A 46 8.45 -4.73 0.04
N SER A 47 8.99 -5.79 -0.59
CA SER A 47 10.41 -5.82 -1.00
C SER A 47 10.74 -4.75 -2.05
N ILE A 48 9.94 -4.67 -3.12
CA ILE A 48 10.16 -3.75 -4.24
C ILE A 48 10.06 -2.29 -3.78
N HIS A 49 8.98 -1.94 -3.10
CA HIS A 49 8.72 -0.56 -2.68
C HIS A 49 9.61 -0.12 -1.51
N SER A 50 10.11 -1.05 -0.67
CA SER A 50 11.10 -0.70 0.35
C SER A 50 12.40 -0.21 -0.29
N GLN A 51 12.88 -0.90 -1.32
CA GLN A 51 14.10 -0.49 -2.03
C GLN A 51 13.87 0.80 -2.81
N ALA A 52 12.72 0.95 -3.46
CA ALA A 52 12.38 2.14 -4.21
C ALA A 52 12.26 3.39 -3.31
N ALA A 53 11.62 3.26 -2.14
CA ALA A 53 11.54 4.35 -1.15
C ALA A 53 12.92 4.84 -0.72
N LEU A 54 13.83 3.91 -0.37
CA LEU A 54 15.20 4.25 0.01
C LEU A 54 15.96 4.94 -1.13
N LYS A 55 15.80 4.45 -2.37
CA LYS A 55 16.41 5.07 -3.57
C LYS A 55 15.85 6.46 -3.85
N ALA A 56 14.59 6.70 -3.53
CA ALA A 56 13.93 8.00 -3.62
C ALA A 56 14.30 8.95 -2.44
N GLY A 57 15.17 8.51 -1.53
CA GLY A 57 15.67 9.32 -0.42
C GLY A 57 14.81 9.28 0.84
N ALA A 58 13.88 8.33 0.96
CA ALA A 58 13.15 8.12 2.21
C ALA A 58 14.09 7.69 3.34
N SER A 59 13.98 8.34 4.50
CA SER A 59 14.68 7.91 5.70
C SER A 59 13.99 6.69 6.34
N ARG A 60 14.69 5.98 7.22
CA ARG A 60 14.10 4.86 7.98
C ARG A 60 12.96 5.35 8.87
N GLU A 61 13.07 6.56 9.40
CA GLU A 61 12.09 7.22 10.25
C GLU A 61 10.84 7.59 9.44
N GLU A 62 10.99 8.11 8.21
CA GLU A 62 9.85 8.38 7.32
C GLU A 62 9.10 7.10 6.95
N ILE A 63 9.84 6.02 6.63
CA ILE A 63 9.25 4.69 6.38
C ILE A 63 8.51 4.19 7.62
N ALA A 64 9.14 4.25 8.80
CA ALA A 64 8.51 3.82 10.05
C ALA A 64 7.24 4.63 10.36
N ALA A 65 7.24 5.94 10.10
CA ALA A 65 6.07 6.79 10.28
C ALA A 65 4.93 6.39 9.33
N ALA A 66 5.21 6.14 8.05
CA ALA A 66 4.20 5.66 7.09
C ALA A 66 3.61 4.30 7.51
N LEU A 67 4.45 3.38 7.99
CA LEU A 67 4.01 2.09 8.51
C LEU A 67 3.17 2.23 9.78
N ALA A 68 3.52 3.16 10.69
CA ALA A 68 2.72 3.43 11.88
C ALA A 68 1.32 3.96 11.53
N VAL A 69 1.20 4.82 10.51
CA VAL A 69 -0.09 5.24 9.96
C VAL A 69 -0.87 4.03 9.44
N ALA A 70 -0.24 3.16 8.64
CA ALA A 70 -0.88 1.95 8.15
C ALA A 70 -1.40 1.05 9.28
N VAL A 71 -0.59 0.82 10.32
CA VAL A 71 -0.98 0.03 11.50
C VAL A 71 -2.19 0.64 12.20
N SER A 72 -2.18 1.96 12.46
CA SER A 72 -3.27 2.67 13.12
C SER A 72 -4.59 2.51 12.36
N LEU A 73 -4.58 2.69 11.04
CA LEU A 73 -5.78 2.56 10.21
C LEU A 73 -6.32 1.12 10.17
N ASN A 74 -5.43 0.12 10.07
CA ASN A 74 -5.83 -1.29 10.09
C ASN A 74 -6.44 -1.69 11.44
N ALA A 75 -5.87 -1.21 12.55
CA ALA A 75 -6.41 -1.45 13.89
C ALA A 75 -7.79 -0.78 14.06
N GLY A 76 -7.95 0.47 13.61
CA GLY A 76 -9.23 1.17 13.64
C GLY A 76 -10.32 0.45 12.83
N ALA A 77 -9.98 -0.02 11.62
CA ALA A 77 -10.89 -0.82 10.82
C ALA A 77 -11.33 -2.10 11.55
N ALA A 78 -10.38 -2.81 12.17
CA ALA A 78 -10.69 -4.03 12.93
C ALA A 78 -11.67 -3.75 14.09
N VAL A 79 -11.52 -2.62 14.79
CA VAL A 79 -12.45 -2.20 15.86
C VAL A 79 -13.86 -1.99 15.31
N VAL A 80 -14.02 -1.26 14.21
CA VAL A 80 -15.33 -0.99 13.58
C VAL A 80 -15.98 -2.27 13.07
N TYR A 81 -15.24 -3.14 12.38
CA TYR A 81 -15.80 -4.41 11.95
C TYR A 81 -16.16 -5.33 13.12
N SER A 82 -15.41 -5.27 14.22
CA SER A 82 -15.75 -6.01 15.44
C SER A 82 -17.06 -5.49 16.06
N SER A 83 -17.32 -4.18 16.05
CA SER A 83 -18.60 -3.65 16.55
C SER A 83 -19.79 -4.12 15.71
N HIS A 84 -19.64 -4.20 14.38
CA HIS A 84 -20.70 -4.76 13.52
C HIS A 84 -20.98 -6.24 13.85
N VAL A 85 -19.95 -7.03 14.15
CA VAL A 85 -20.15 -8.43 14.58
C VAL A 85 -20.90 -8.48 15.91
N MET A 86 -20.54 -7.64 16.88
CA MET A 86 -21.23 -7.57 18.18
C MET A 86 -22.69 -7.13 18.02
N GLU A 87 -23.00 -6.24 17.08
CA GLU A 87 -24.37 -5.88 16.77
C GLU A 87 -25.13 -7.06 16.15
N ALA A 88 -24.54 -7.75 15.18
CA ALA A 88 -25.16 -8.86 14.47
C ALA A 88 -25.51 -10.06 15.37
N ILE A 89 -24.72 -10.34 16.42
CA ILE A 89 -25.01 -11.43 17.37
C ILE A 89 -26.06 -11.06 18.44
N ASN A 90 -26.40 -9.78 18.56
CA ASN A 90 -27.40 -9.27 19.50
C ASN A 90 -28.76 -8.98 18.82
N GLN A 91 -28.90 -9.28 17.53
CA GLN A 91 -30.17 -9.29 16.79
C GLN A 91 -30.89 -10.63 16.97
#